data_AF-A0A166MD23-F1
#
_entry.id   AF-A0A166MD23-F1
#
_cell.length_a   1.000
_cell.length_b   1.000
_cell.length_c   1.000
_cell.angle_alpha   90.00
_cell.angle_beta   90.00
_cell.angle_gamma   90.00
#
_symmetry.space_group_name_H-M   'P 1'
#
loop_
_entity.id
_entity.type
_entity.pdbx_description
1 polymer ?
#
loop_
_entity_poly.entity_id
_entity_poly.type
_entity_poly.pdbx_seq_one_letter_code
_entity_poly.pdbx_strand_id
1 'polypeptide(L)'
;MFSKTFDEAFRTGIETKVILGADLVTTNKAGTRNYTQALRRTGVSPDPKTIILNSSFRLASTGKLPTTIAALQCVKRCLFPLDSPDDIARLFPKLAAP
;
A
#
# COMPACT_ATOMS: atom_id res chain seq x y z
N MET A 1 -14.71 15.97 -8.14
CA MET A 1 -13.95 17.14 -7.64
C MET A 1 -13.98 17.01 -6.13
N PHE A 2 -12.85 16.74 -5.47
CA PHE A 2 -12.81 16.74 -4.02
C PHE A 2 -13.24 18.13 -3.53
N SER A 3 -13.91 18.19 -2.38
CA SER A 3 -14.22 19.47 -1.74
C SER A 3 -12.92 20.26 -1.58
N LYS A 4 -12.96 21.59 -1.82
CA LYS A 4 -11.80 22.49 -1.57
C LYS A 4 -11.18 22.23 -0.19
N THR A 5 -12.02 21.86 0.78
CA THR A 5 -11.63 21.52 2.15
C THR A 5 -10.71 20.30 2.29
N PHE A 6 -10.78 19.30 1.39
CA PHE A 6 -9.96 18.08 1.50
C PHE A 6 -8.51 18.34 1.12
N ASP A 7 -8.27 18.93 -0.06
CA ASP A 7 -6.92 19.27 -0.51
C ASP A 7 -6.30 20.36 0.37
N GLU A 8 -7.10 21.32 0.83
CA GLU A 8 -6.68 22.35 1.78
C GLU A 8 -6.23 21.76 3.12
N ALA A 9 -6.87 20.68 3.61
CA ALA A 9 -6.45 20.02 4.84
C ALA A 9 -5.05 19.40 4.73
N PHE A 10 -4.75 18.73 3.61
CA PHE A 10 -3.39 18.20 3.36
C PHE A 10 -2.37 19.33 3.21
N ARG A 11 -2.70 20.39 2.48
CA ARG A 11 -1.82 21.57 2.34
C ARG A 11 -1.54 22.22 3.69
N THR A 12 -2.56 22.42 4.52
CA THR A 12 -2.43 22.98 5.86
C THR A 12 -1.57 22.10 6.76
N GLY A 13 -1.81 20.79 6.77
CA GLY A 13 -1.00 19.84 7.55
C GLY A 13 0.47 19.81 7.11
N ILE A 14 0.72 20.06 5.83
CA ILE A 14 2.06 20.21 5.27
C ILE A 14 2.68 21.53 5.73
N GLU A 15 2.01 22.67 5.53
CA GLU A 15 2.52 24.00 5.88
C GLU A 15 2.81 24.13 7.38
N THR A 16 1.92 23.60 8.22
CA THR A 16 2.07 23.53 9.68
C THR A 16 3.05 22.43 10.15
N LYS A 17 3.62 21.66 9.22
CA LYS A 17 4.60 20.59 9.47
C LYS A 17 4.09 19.43 10.34
N VAL A 18 2.77 19.24 10.42
CA VAL A 18 2.15 18.06 11.05
C VAL A 18 2.44 16.80 10.25
N ILE A 19 2.43 16.90 8.91
CA ILE A 19 2.82 15.82 7.99
C ILE A 19 3.87 16.30 7.00
N LEU A 20 4.75 15.39 6.58
CA LEU A 20 5.82 15.68 5.62
C LEU A 20 5.36 15.69 4.17
N GLY A 21 4.21 15.09 3.88
CA GLY A 21 3.72 14.93 2.53
C GLY A 21 2.70 13.81 2.45
N ALA A 22 2.04 13.71 1.31
CA ALA A 22 1.07 12.67 1.03
C ALA A 22 1.06 12.40 -0.48
N ASP A 23 0.76 11.17 -0.88
CA ASP A 23 0.44 10.84 -2.26
C ASP A 23 -0.99 10.28 -2.30
N LEU A 24 -1.84 10.88 -3.12
CA LEU A 24 -3.26 10.59 -3.21
C LEU A 24 -3.55 10.04 -4.59
N VAL A 25 -3.92 8.76 -4.67
CA VAL A 25 -4.21 8.07 -5.93
C VAL A 25 -5.59 7.44 -5.84
N THR A 26 -6.46 7.75 -6.81
CA THR A 26 -7.76 7.08 -6.96
C THR A 26 -8.04 6.79 -8.43
N THR A 27 -8.72 5.67 -8.67
CA THR A 27 -9.21 5.29 -10.00
C THR A 27 -10.56 4.58 -9.90
N ASN A 28 -11.29 4.48 -11.02
CA ASN A 28 -12.48 3.64 -11.14
C ASN A 28 -12.16 2.33 -11.88
N LYS A 29 -13.07 1.35 -11.84
CA LYS A 29 -12.91 0.05 -12.53
C LYS A 29 -12.58 0.19 -14.03
N ALA A 30 -13.13 1.21 -14.68
CA ALA A 30 -12.92 1.48 -16.11
C ALA A 30 -11.61 2.22 -16.43
N GLY A 31 -10.88 2.71 -15.42
CA GLY A 31 -9.67 3.52 -15.60
C GLY A 31 -9.92 4.92 -16.21
N THR A 32 -11.18 5.35 -16.32
CA THR A 32 -11.57 6.63 -16.95
C THR A 32 -11.55 7.81 -15.99
N ARG A 33 -11.58 7.54 -14.67
CA ARG A 33 -11.53 8.59 -13.64
C ARG A 33 -10.26 8.42 -12.82
N ASN A 34 -9.16 9.01 -13.28
CA ASN A 34 -7.89 8.98 -12.56
C ASN A 34 -7.65 10.30 -11.84
N TYR A 35 -7.36 10.22 -10.56
CA TYR A 35 -6.89 11.34 -9.76
C TYR A 35 -5.57 10.94 -9.10
N THR A 36 -4.55 11.78 -9.29
CA THR A 36 -3.22 11.58 -8.73
C THR A 36 -2.70 12.92 -8.25
N GLN A 37 -2.29 13.00 -6.98
CA GLN A 37 -1.71 14.20 -6.40
C GLN A 37 -0.61 13.83 -5.42
N ALA A 38 0.63 14.10 -5.82
CA ALA A 38 1.80 14.02 -4.96
C ALA A 38 2.03 15.37 -4.27
N LEU A 39 2.11 15.37 -2.94
CA LEU A 39 2.30 16.56 -2.13
C LEU A 39 3.61 16.44 -1.32
N ARG A 40 4.53 17.39 -1.58
CA ARG A 40 5.72 17.74 -0.77
C ARG A 40 6.90 16.75 -0.80
N ARG A 41 7.62 16.59 0.33
CA ARG A 41 9.02 16.12 0.45
C ARG A 41 9.08 14.70 1.03
N THR A 42 10.04 13.89 0.60
CA THR A 42 10.19 12.47 0.98
C THR A 42 10.73 12.25 2.40
N GLY A 43 11.17 13.30 3.09
CA GLY A 43 11.77 13.17 4.42
C GLY A 43 12.17 14.51 5.05
N VAL A 44 12.84 14.41 6.19
CA VAL A 44 13.36 15.56 6.99
C VAL A 44 14.85 15.83 6.79
N SER A 45 15.46 15.16 5.80
CA SER A 45 16.85 15.42 5.39
C SER A 45 17.05 16.92 5.06
N PRO A 46 18.26 17.49 5.27
CA PRO A 46 18.58 18.85 4.82
C PRO A 46 18.30 19.09 3.34
N ASP A 47 18.45 18.05 2.51
CA ASP A 47 18.07 18.03 1.09
C ASP A 47 17.09 16.89 0.82
N PRO A 48 15.79 17.10 1.06
CA PRO A 48 14.78 16.07 0.87
C PRO A 48 14.25 16.09 -0.56
N LYS A 49 14.23 14.93 -1.21
CA LYS A 49 13.64 14.78 -2.55
C LYS A 49 12.15 15.10 -2.53
N THR A 50 11.61 15.55 -3.66
CA THR A 50 10.16 15.72 -3.84
C THR A 50 9.51 14.35 -4.02
N ILE A 51 8.36 14.14 -3.37
CA ILE A 51 7.52 12.97 -3.63
C ILE A 51 6.98 13.10 -5.05
N ILE A 52 7.21 12.07 -5.85
CA ILE A 52 6.64 11.90 -7.19
C ILE A 52 5.88 10.57 -7.22
N LEU A 53 5.00 10.38 -8.20
CA LEU A 53 4.19 9.15 -8.33
C LEU A 53 5.00 7.84 -8.29
N ASN A 54 6.25 7.87 -8.75
CA ASN A 54 7.14 6.70 -8.76
C ASN A 54 8.14 6.67 -7.59
N SER A 55 7.91 7.47 -6.54
CA SER A 55 8.72 7.41 -5.33
C SER A 55 8.54 6.07 -4.64
N SER A 56 9.62 5.52 -4.08
CA SER A 56 9.57 4.27 -3.34
C SER A 56 9.09 4.51 -1.91
N PHE A 57 8.08 3.76 -1.48
CA PHE A 57 7.53 3.81 -0.12
C PHE A 57 7.70 2.46 0.59
N ARG A 58 7.88 2.51 1.90
CA ARG A 58 7.76 1.31 2.75
C ARG A 58 6.29 0.98 2.95
N LEU A 59 5.83 -0.15 2.44
CA LEU A 59 4.41 -0.55 2.50
C LEU A 59 3.92 -1.00 3.88
N ALA A 60 4.82 -1.40 4.78
CA ALA A 60 4.47 -1.95 6.09
C ALA A 60 3.34 -3.01 5.99
N SER A 61 2.24 -2.84 6.73
CA SER A 61 1.11 -3.79 6.70
C SER A 61 0.38 -3.87 5.37
N THR A 62 0.46 -2.87 4.49
CA THR A 62 -0.11 -2.94 3.14
C THR A 62 0.53 -4.07 2.32
N GLY A 63 1.72 -4.53 2.70
CA GLY A 63 2.35 -5.74 2.16
C GLY A 63 1.55 -7.04 2.37
N LYS A 64 0.57 -7.06 3.27
CA LYS A 64 -0.32 -8.23 3.44
C LYS A 64 -1.13 -8.53 2.18
N LEU A 65 -1.62 -7.51 1.47
CA LEU A 65 -2.41 -7.70 0.25
C LEU A 65 -1.64 -8.41 -0.88
N PRO A 66 -0.44 -7.97 -1.30
CA PRO A 66 0.32 -8.70 -2.31
C PRO A 66 0.72 -10.12 -1.85
N THR A 67 0.99 -10.32 -0.55
CA THR A 67 1.23 -11.67 0.00
C THR A 67 -0.02 -12.56 -0.12
N THR A 68 -1.21 -12.04 0.18
CA THR A 68 -2.48 -12.75 -0.03
C THR A 68 -2.68 -13.09 -1.51
N ILE A 69 -2.40 -12.16 -2.42
CA ILE A 69 -2.47 -12.42 -3.87
C ILE A 69 -1.52 -13.57 -4.26
N ALA A 70 -0.28 -13.56 -3.79
CA ALA A 70 0.68 -14.62 -4.05
C ALA A 70 0.21 -15.99 -3.53
N ALA A 71 -0.34 -16.04 -2.31
CA ALA A 71 -0.92 -17.27 -1.75
C ALA A 71 -2.11 -17.78 -2.58
N LEU A 72 -3.03 -16.90 -2.98
CA LEU A 72 -4.17 -17.25 -3.84
C LEU A 72 -3.75 -17.68 -5.25
N GLN A 73 -2.62 -17.19 -5.77
CA GLN A 73 -2.04 -17.69 -7.02
C GLN A 73 -1.57 -19.15 -6.89
N CYS A 74 -1.05 -19.56 -5.73
CA CYS A 74 -0.71 -20.96 -5.47
C CYS A 74 -1.96 -21.85 -5.40
N VAL A 75 -3.03 -21.36 -4.77
CA VAL A 75 -4.34 -22.04 -4.75
C VAL A 75 -4.90 -22.22 -6.16
N LYS A 76 -4.88 -21.15 -6.98
CA LYS A 76 -5.33 -21.19 -8.37
C LYS A 76 -4.56 -22.23 -9.22
N ARG A 77 -3.30 -22.49 -8.87
CA ARG A 77 -2.43 -23.49 -9.52
C ARG A 77 -2.55 -24.88 -8.90
N CYS A 78 -3.50 -25.09 -7.98
CA CYS A 78 -3.71 -26.35 -7.27
C CYS A 78 -2.47 -26.84 -6.50
N LEU A 79 -1.61 -25.93 -6.02
CA LEU A 79 -0.43 -26.30 -5.23
C LEU A 79 -0.79 -26.67 -3.77
N PHE A 80 -1.90 -26.12 -3.29
CA PHE A 80 -2.60 -26.45 -2.04
C PHE A 80 -4.01 -25.82 -2.11
N PRO A 81 -5.05 -26.40 -1.47
CA PRO A 81 -6.34 -25.75 -1.31
C PRO A 81 -6.32 -24.78 -0.12
N LEU A 82 -7.36 -23.94 0.02
CA LEU A 82 -7.44 -22.97 1.13
C LEU A 82 -7.57 -23.65 2.50
N ASP A 83 -8.29 -24.78 2.56
CA ASP A 83 -8.73 -25.41 3.81
C ASP A 83 -8.06 -26.78 4.00
N SER A 84 -6.72 -26.84 3.97
CA SER A 84 -5.95 -28.08 4.18
C SER A 84 -5.00 -27.95 5.38
N PRO A 85 -5.40 -28.48 6.56
CA PRO A 85 -4.50 -28.59 7.72
C PRO A 85 -3.25 -29.41 7.40
N ASP A 86 -3.37 -30.43 6.54
CA ASP A 86 -2.24 -31.26 6.10
C ASP A 86 -1.20 -30.43 5.36
N ASP A 87 -1.62 -29.45 4.56
CA ASP A 87 -0.70 -28.53 3.88
C ASP A 87 -0.06 -27.53 4.84
N ILE A 88 -0.72 -27.14 5.94
CA ILE A 88 -0.07 -26.35 6.99
C ILE A 88 1.06 -27.16 7.62
N ALA A 89 0.81 -28.42 7.97
CA ALA A 89 1.83 -29.31 8.53
C ALA A 89 2.99 -29.56 7.53
N ARG A 90 2.68 -29.75 6.24
CA ARG A 90 3.65 -29.99 5.17
C ARG A 90 4.49 -28.77 4.83
N LEU A 91 3.88 -27.58 4.70
CA LEU A 91 4.54 -26.35 4.26
C LEU A 91 5.18 -25.58 5.43
N PHE A 92 4.58 -25.67 6.62
CA PHE A 92 5.01 -24.95 7.82
C PHE A 92 5.11 -25.91 9.02
N PRO A 93 6.01 -26.90 9.01
CA PRO A 93 6.08 -27.94 10.05
C PRO A 93 6.32 -27.39 11.46
N LYS A 94 7.01 -26.24 11.59
CA LYS A 94 7.22 -25.57 12.88
C LYS A 94 5.96 -24.91 13.46
N LEU A 95 5.00 -24.54 12.62
CA LEU A 95 3.72 -23.98 13.06
C LEU A 95 2.76 -25.07 13.54
N ALA A 96 2.92 -26.28 13.00
CA ALA A 96 2.13 -27.45 13.39
C ALA A 96 2.70 -28.19 14.62
N ALA A 97 3.92 -27.85 15.06
CA ALA A 97 4.51 -28.39 16.28
C ALA A 97 3.81 -27.78 17.53
N PRO A 98 3.58 -28.58 18.59
CA PRO A 98 2.94 -28.13 19.83
C PRO A 98 3.74 -27.09 20.62
#